data_AF-A0A1N7KA93-F1
#
_entry.id   AF-A0A1N7KA93-F1
#
_cell.length_a   1.000
_cell.length_b   1.000
_cell.length_c   1.000
_cell.angle_alpha   90.00
_cell.angle_beta   90.00
_cell.angle_gamma   90.00
#
_symmetry.space_group_name_H-M   'P 1'
#
loop_
_entity.id
_entity.type
_entity.pdbx_description
1 polymer ?
#
loop_
_entity_poly.entity_id
_entity_poly.type
_entity_poly.pdbx_seq_one_letter_code
_entity_poly.pdbx_strand_id
1 'polypeptide(L)' 'MKNLKKLAKSELKKINGGNAPLCESGTRACRYKAENGYPAYWSCVAIEYPC' A
#
# COMPACT_ATOMS: atom_id res chain seq x y z
N MET A 1 18.68 10.77 -14.38
CA MET A 1 17.26 10.89 -14.77
C MET A 1 16.91 12.37 -14.89
N LYS A 2 16.46 12.82 -16.07
CA LYS A 2 16.00 14.21 -16.29
C LYS A 2 14.50 14.24 -16.01
N ASN A 3 14.01 15.23 -15.24
CA ASN A 3 12.60 15.48 -14.85
C ASN A 3 12.04 14.80 -13.59
N LEU A 4 12.86 14.39 -12.62
CA LEU A 4 12.33 13.94 -11.32
C LEU A 4 11.91 15.14 -10.46
N LYS A 5 10.60 15.33 -10.24
CA LYS A 5 10.09 16.27 -9.23
C LYS A 5 10.31 15.70 -7.84
N LYS A 6 11.03 16.44 -6.99
CA LYS A 6 11.17 16.09 -5.57
C LYS A 6 9.82 16.33 -4.87
N LEU A 7 9.16 15.26 -4.44
CA LEU A 7 7.91 15.35 -3.71
C LEU A 7 8.15 15.84 -2.27
N ALA A 8 7.23 16.64 -1.76
CA ALA A 8 7.23 17.03 -0.35
C ALA A 8 6.93 15.80 0.53
N LYS A 9 7.38 15.82 1.80
CA LYS A 9 7.17 14.71 2.75
C LYS A 9 5.68 14.40 2.98
N SER A 10 4.81 15.40 2.90
CA SER A 10 3.35 15.25 2.94
C SER A 10 2.80 14.48 1.74
N GLU A 11 3.33 14.74 0.55
CA GLU A 11 2.93 14.05 -0.69
C GLU A 11 3.46 12.62 -0.73
N LEU A 12 4.67 12.37 -0.20
CA LEU A 12 5.21 11.02 -0.05
C LEU A 12 4.31 10.12 0.82
N LYS A 13 3.66 10.67 1.85
CA LYS A 13 2.71 9.93 2.71
C LYS A 13 1.42 9.56 1.97
N LYS A 14 1.07 10.27 0.90
CA LYS A 14 -0.09 9.98 0.05
C LYS A 14 0.21 8.92 -1.00
N ILE A 15 1.48 8.63 -1.25
CA ILE A 15 1.87 7.55 -2.15
C ILE A 15 1.68 6.24 -1.41
N ASN A 16 0.68 5.47 -1.85
CA ASN A 16 0.54 4.08 -1.46
C ASN A 16 1.69 3.28 -2.10
N GLY A 17 2.80 3.17 -1.36
CA GLY A 17 4.03 2.57 -1.87
C GLY A 17 3.82 1.11 -2.30
N GLY A 18 4.20 0.78 -3.53
CA GLY A 18 4.25 -0.61 -3.99
C GLY A 18 2.93 -1.20 -4.48
N ASN A 19 2.12 -0.39 -5.18
CA ASN A 19 0.95 -0.84 -5.96
C ASN A 19 -0.24 -1.32 -5.12
N ALA A 20 -0.51 -0.65 -3.99
CA ALA A 20 -1.66 -0.98 -3.14
C ALA A 20 -2.98 -0.82 -3.91
N PRO A 21 -3.92 -1.78 -3.80
CA PRO A 21 -5.20 -1.71 -4.48
C PRO A 21 -6.09 -0.62 -3.86
N LEU A 22 -7.02 -0.12 -4.68
CA LEU A 22 -8.18 0.60 -4.17
C LEU A 22 -9.16 -0.42 -3.61
N CYS A 23 -9.51 -0.29 -2.33
CA CYS A 23 -10.42 -1.18 -1.63
C CYS A 23 -11.80 -0.51 -1.50
N GLU A 24 -12.85 -1.34 -1.42
CA GLU A 24 -14.23 -0.87 -1.26
C GLU A 24 -14.47 -0.25 0.13
N SER A 25 -15.54 0.54 0.26
CA SER A 25 -15.96 1.13 1.53
C SER A 25 -16.08 0.08 2.62
N GLY A 26 -15.47 0.32 3.78
CA GLY A 26 -15.44 -0.65 4.88
C GLY A 26 -14.21 -1.57 4.89
N THR A 27 -13.36 -1.49 3.86
CA THR A 27 -12.10 -2.26 3.78
C THR A 27 -10.89 -1.35 3.54
N ARG A 28 -9.70 -1.82 3.89
CA ARG A 28 -8.42 -1.12 3.72
C ARG A 28 -7.38 -2.03 3.08
N ALA A 29 -6.47 -1.46 2.31
CA ALA A 29 -5.36 -2.19 1.73
C ALA A 29 -4.30 -2.51 2.81
N CYS A 30 -4.12 -3.80 3.10
CA CYS A 30 -3.04 -4.30 3.96
C CYS A 30 -1.93 -4.92 3.11
N ARG A 31 -0.68 -4.65 3.47
CA ARG A 31 0.49 -5.29 2.84
C ARG A 31 0.98 -6.44 3.70
N TYR A 32 0.88 -7.65 3.19
CA TYR A 32 1.43 -8.83 3.83
C TYR A 32 2.89 -9.02 3.40
N LYS A 33 3.74 -9.35 4.37
CA LYS A 33 5.14 -9.69 4.13
C LYS A 33 5.25 -10.99 3.32
N ALA A 34 6.37 -11.16 2.62
CA ALA A 34 6.66 -12.42 1.97
C ALA A 34 6.85 -13.51 3.04
N GLU A 35 6.15 -14.64 2.92
CA GLU A 35 6.20 -15.74 3.87
C GLU A 35 5.99 -17.08 3.16
N ASN A 36 6.68 -18.14 3.60
CA ASN A 36 6.53 -19.50 3.06
C ASN A 36 6.67 -19.62 1.53
N GLY A 37 7.57 -18.84 0.92
CA GLY A 37 7.79 -18.84 -0.54
C GLY A 37 6.79 -17.98 -1.33
N TYR A 38 5.83 -17.34 -0.66
CA TYR A 38 4.92 -16.39 -1.30
C TYR A 38 5.53 -14.98 -1.26
N PRO A 39 5.51 -14.23 -2.38
CA PRO A 39 5.98 -12.86 -2.40
C PRO A 39 5.05 -11.96 -1.56
N ALA A 40 5.59 -10.81 -1.14
CA ALA A 40 4.77 -9.81 -0.46
C ALA A 40 3.61 -9.37 -1.35
N TYR A 41 2.39 -9.37 -0.81
CA TYR A 41 1.17 -9.10 -1.57
C TYR A 41 0.27 -8.11 -0.82
N TRP A 42 -0.67 -7.54 -1.57
CA TRP A 42 -1.72 -6.70 -1.01
C TRP A 42 -3.04 -7.46 -0.91
N SER A 43 -3.80 -7.20 0.13
CA SER A 43 -5.18 -7.65 0.24
C SER A 43 -6.05 -6.55 0.86
N CYS A 44 -7.33 -6.52 0.48
CA CYS A 44 -8.31 -5.66 1.13
C CYS A 44 -8.88 -6.38 2.34
N VAL A 45 -8.70 -5.79 3.52
CA VAL A 45 -9.13 -6.35 4.81
C VAL A 45 -10.17 -5.42 5.41
N ALA A 46 -11.22 -5.97 6.03
CA ALA A 46 -12.22 -5.14 6.68
C ALA A 46 -11.56 -4.27 7.78
N ILE A 47 -12.02 -3.03 7.94
CA ILE A 47 -11.43 -2.05 8.87
C ILE A 47 -11.45 -2.55 10.32
N GLU A 48 -12.37 -3.45 10.64
CA GLU A 48 -12.49 -4.12 11.93
C GLU A 48 -11.28 -5.00 12.28
N TYR A 49 -10.53 -5.50 11.29
CA TYR A 49 -9.39 -6.39 11.50
C TYR A 49 -8.04 -5.68 11.31
N PRO A 50 -7.03 -6.01 12.14
CA PRO A 50 -5.68 -5.49 12.00
C PRO A 50 -5.00 -5.94 10.68
N CYS A 51 -4.23 -5.04 10.08
CA CYS A 51 -3.03 -5.39 9.34
C CYS A 51 -1.90 -5.54 10.37
#